data_AF-A0A2V9WRA6-F1
#
_entry.id   AF-A0A2V9WRA6-F1
#
_cell.length_a   1.000
_cell.length_b   1.000
_cell.length_c   1.000
_cell.angle_alpha   90.00
_cell.angle_beta   90.00
_cell.angle_gamma   90.00
#
_symmetry.space_group_name_H-M   'P 1'
#
loop_
_entity.id
_entity.type
_entity.pdbx_description
1 polymer ?
#
loop_
_entity_poly.entity_id
_entity_poly.type
_entity_poly.pdbx_seq_one_letter_code
_entity_poly.pdbx_strand_id
1 'polypeptide(L)'
;MSRPFFVKLLETGVILFHRVGNQRRVHLRDVLEYAQKRDQERHAALDRLSRAAVETGLYDRNTFPEVARTSESRFSRSPGCLRLDPYASCSHVAAARGRSVASEQLKT
;
A
#
# COMPACT_ATOMS: atom_id res chain seq x y z
N MET A 1 -1.72 3.05 -14.68
CA MET A 1 -2.36 3.13 -16.01
C MET A 1 -1.50 2.41 -17.03
N SER A 2 -2.09 1.83 -18.07
CA SER A 2 -1.32 1.18 -19.15
C SER A 2 -0.83 2.21 -20.17
N ARG A 3 0.30 1.93 -20.82
CA ARG A 3 0.86 2.77 -21.91
C ARG A 3 -0.11 3.00 -23.09
N PRO A 4 -0.85 2.00 -23.61
CA PRO A 4 -1.77 2.22 -24.71
C PRO A 4 -2.94 3.15 -24.34
N PHE A 5 -3.37 3.14 -23.08
CA PHE A 5 -4.40 4.09 -22.62
C PHE A 5 -3.88 5.52 -22.61
N PHE A 6 -2.64 5.74 -22.13
CA PHE A 6 -2.02 7.06 -22.14
C PHE A 6 -1.89 7.61 -23.57
N VAL A 7 -1.54 6.75 -24.54
CA VAL A 7 -1.49 7.12 -25.96
C VAL A 7 -2.84 7.64 -26.48
N LYS A 8 -3.96 6.98 -26.14
CA LYS A 8 -5.30 7.43 -26.52
C LYS A 8 -5.65 8.80 -25.92
N LEU A 9 -5.21 9.09 -24.70
CA LEU A 9 -5.43 10.40 -24.06
C LEU A 9 -4.68 11.53 -24.78
N LEU A 10 -3.48 11.24 -25.29
CA LEU A 10 -2.75 12.20 -26.11
C LEU A 10 -3.44 12.41 -27.46
N GLU A 11 -3.89 11.34 -28.12
CA GLU A 11 -4.57 11.41 -29.42
C GLU A 11 -5.94 12.11 -29.35
N THR A 12 -6.64 12.00 -28.22
CA THR A 12 -7.90 12.72 -27.96
C THR A 12 -7.71 14.19 -27.57
N GLY A 13 -6.47 14.64 -27.41
CA GLY A 13 -6.16 16.04 -27.07
C GLY A 13 -6.47 16.43 -25.63
N VAL A 14 -6.74 15.46 -24.75
CA VAL A 14 -7.03 15.70 -23.33
C VAL A 14 -5.79 16.20 -22.59
N ILE A 15 -4.61 15.73 -23.00
CA ILE A 15 -3.31 16.16 -22.48
C ILE A 15 -2.49 16.71 -23.66
N LEU A 16 -1.95 17.91 -23.49
CA LEU A 16 -1.11 18.55 -24.50
C LEU A 16 0.19 17.75 -24.70
N PHE A 17 0.61 17.60 -25.95
CA PHE A 17 1.86 16.93 -26.28
C PHE A 17 2.54 17.57 -27.48
N HIS A 18 3.87 17.41 -27.53
CA HIS A 18 4.71 17.84 -28.64
C HIS A 18 5.35 16.62 -29.29
N ARG A 19 5.38 16.62 -30.63
CA ARG A 19 6.02 15.55 -31.39
C ARG A 19 7.46 15.95 -31.72
N VAL A 20 8.42 15.18 -31.22
CA VAL A 20 9.85 15.34 -31.52
C VAL A 20 10.30 14.10 -32.27
N GLY A 21 10.37 14.20 -33.59
CA GLY A 21 10.60 13.07 -34.48
C GLY A 21 9.54 11.98 -34.33
N ASN A 22 9.96 10.79 -33.89
CA ASN A 22 9.06 9.66 -33.63
C ASN A 22 8.53 9.59 -32.18
N GLN A 23 9.00 10.47 -31.29
CA GLN A 23 8.61 10.46 -29.88
C GLN A 23 7.53 11.51 -29.59
N ARG A 24 6.61 11.16 -28.69
CA ARG A 24 5.61 12.08 -28.13
C ARG A 24 6.11 12.54 -26.77
N ARG A 25 6.51 13.80 -26.67
CA ARG A 25 6.96 14.41 -25.41
C ARG A 25 5.80 15.19 -24.80
N VAL A 26 5.67 15.06 -23.49
CA VAL A 26 4.57 15.63 -22.72
C VAL A 26 5.19 16.40 -21.55
N HIS A 27 4.69 17.59 -21.25
CA HIS A 27 5.14 18.31 -20.08
C HIS A 27 4.63 17.61 -18.82
N LEU A 28 5.51 17.44 -17.84
CA LEU A 28 5.16 16.80 -16.57
C LEU A 28 3.98 17.53 -15.89
N ARG A 29 3.94 18.86 -16.00
CA ARG A 29 2.86 19.69 -15.48
C ARG A 29 1.49 19.22 -15.96
N ASP A 30 1.32 19.06 -17.27
CA ASP A 30 0.03 18.69 -17.87
C ASP A 30 -0.42 17.29 -17.44
N VAL A 31 0.54 16.36 -17.28
CA VAL A 31 0.27 15.02 -16.76
C VAL A 31 -0.20 15.07 -15.31
N LEU A 32 0.47 15.88 -14.48
CA LEU A 32 0.10 16.02 -13.07
C LEU A 32 -1.28 16.68 -12.90
N GLU A 33 -1.57 17.73 -13.67
CA GLU A 33 -2.88 18.38 -13.68
C GLU A 33 -3.99 17.40 -14.07
N TYR A 34 -3.76 16.57 -15.09
CA TYR A 34 -4.70 15.51 -15.47
C TYR A 34 -4.86 14.45 -14.38
N ALA A 35 -3.76 13.99 -13.78
CA ALA A 35 -3.79 12.98 -12.72
C ALA A 35 -4.58 13.48 -11.51
N GLN A 36 -4.36 14.73 -11.09
CA GLN A 36 -5.08 15.35 -9.98
C GLN A 36 -6.58 15.43 -10.24
N LYS A 37 -7.00 15.90 -11.43
CA LYS A 37 -8.43 15.95 -11.80
C LYS A 37 -9.06 14.56 -11.73
N ARG A 38 -8.41 13.56 -12.32
CA ARG A 38 -8.88 12.16 -12.29
C ARG A 38 -8.97 11.62 -10.87
N ASP A 39 -7.99 11.89 -10.01
CA ASP A 39 -8.01 11.42 -8.64
C ASP A 39 -9.11 12.09 -7.82
N GLN A 40 -9.37 13.38 -8.03
CA GLN A 40 -10.50 14.06 -7.40
C GLN A 40 -11.83 13.43 -7.80
N GLU A 41 -12.05 13.17 -9.09
CA GLU A 41 -13.25 12.49 -9.58
C GLU A 41 -13.41 11.09 -8.98
N ARG A 42 -12.31 10.34 -8.91
CA ARG A 42 -12.28 8.99 -8.32
C ARG A 42 -12.64 9.02 -6.84
N HIS A 43 -12.02 9.91 -6.05
CA HIS A 43 -12.35 10.03 -4.63
C HIS A 43 -13.80 10.50 -4.43
N ALA A 44 -14.27 11.47 -5.21
CA ALA A 44 -15.67 11.90 -5.14
C ALA A 44 -16.66 10.77 -5.46
N ALA A 45 -16.36 9.92 -6.44
CA ALA A 45 -17.17 8.75 -6.75
C ALA A 45 -17.15 7.72 -5.60
N LEU A 46 -15.96 7.44 -5.04
CA LEU A 46 -15.83 6.54 -3.89
C LEU A 46 -16.61 7.06 -2.68
N ASP A 47 -16.48 8.34 -2.35
CA ASP A 47 -17.18 8.97 -1.23
C ASP A 47 -18.71 8.85 -1.39
N ARG A 48 -19.23 9.06 -2.61
CA ARG A 48 -20.66 8.87 -2.91
C ARG A 48 -21.11 7.44 -2.66
N LEU A 49 -20.34 6.46 -3.14
CA LEU A 49 -20.65 5.03 -2.95
C LEU A 49 -20.58 4.65 -1.47
N SER A 50 -19.55 5.12 -0.76
CA SER A 50 -19.39 4.86 0.67
C SER A 50 -20.53 5.46 1.49
N ARG A 51 -20.93 6.71 1.22
CA ARG A 51 -22.08 7.35 1.88
C ARG A 51 -23.38 6.57 1.63
N ALA A 52 -23.67 6.21 0.39
CA ALA A 52 -24.86 5.43 0.05
C ALA A 52 -24.89 4.07 0.77
N ALA A 53 -23.74 3.40 0.91
CA ALA A 53 -23.63 2.14 1.64
C ALA A 53 -23.88 2.30 3.15
N VAL A 54 -23.41 3.40 3.75
CA VAL A 54 -23.68 3.74 5.16
C VAL A 54 -25.16 4.06 5.37
N GLU A 55 -25.77 4.89 4.52
CA GLU A 55 -27.19 5.22 4.60
C GLU A 55 -28.10 3.99 4.46
N THR A 56 -27.68 3.00 3.66
CA THR A 56 -28.40 1.73 3.51
C THR A 56 -28.21 0.78 4.71
N GLY A 57 -27.34 1.15 5.67
CA GLY A 57 -26.99 0.32 6.83
C GLY A 57 -26.24 -0.95 6.44
N LEU A 58 -25.51 -0.94 5.31
CA LEU A 58 -24.83 -2.14 4.80
C LEU A 58 -23.66 -2.56 5.69
N TYR A 59 -22.96 -1.60 6.30
CA TYR A 59 -21.82 -1.87 7.17
C TYR A 59 -22.23 -2.34 8.58
N ASP A 60 -23.36 -1.87 9.11
CA ASP A 60 -23.85 -2.27 10.43
C ASP A 60 -24.29 -3.75 10.49
N ARG A 61 -24.67 -4.31 9.33
CA ARG A 61 -25.03 -5.73 9.19
C ARG A 61 -23.84 -6.68 9.35
N ASN A 62 -22.62 -6.19 9.12
CA ASN A 62 -21.40 -6.97 9.26
C ASN A 62 -20.74 -6.68 10.61
N THR A 63 -21.42 -7.04 11.69
CA THR A 63 -20.83 -7.02 13.03
C THR A 63 -19.82 -8.15 13.11
N PHE A 64 -18.54 -7.84 12.90
CA PHE A 64 -17.47 -8.76 13.27
C PHE A 64 -17.53 -8.89 14.79
N PRO A 65 -17.74 -10.10 15.36
CA PRO A 65 -17.67 -10.25 16.80
C PRO A 65 -16.31 -9.72 17.24
N GLU A 66 -16.32 -8.87 18.27
CA GLU A 66 -15.11 -8.34 18.89
C GLU A 66 -14.22 -9.53 19.22
N VAL A 67 -13.21 -9.74 18.38
CA VAL A 67 -12.27 -10.84 18.56
C VAL A 67 -11.54 -10.44 19.82
N ALA A 68 -12.00 -10.99 20.94
CA ALA A 68 -11.35 -10.84 22.23
C ALA A 68 -9.87 -11.02 21.96
N ARG A 69 -9.08 -10.02 22.35
CA ARG A 69 -7.62 -10.08 22.28
C ARG A 69 -7.13 -11.18 23.22
N THR A 70 -7.40 -12.44 22.90
CA THR A 70 -6.66 -13.55 23.45
C THR A 70 -5.28 -13.44 22.83
N SER A 71 -4.30 -13.23 23.69
CA SER A 71 -2.87 -13.24 23.45
C SER A 71 -2.35 -14.59 22.97
N GLU A 72 -3.16 -15.37 22.25
CA GLU A 72 -2.77 -16.64 21.67
C GLU A 72 -2.59 -16.44 20.17
N SER A 73 -1.42 -15.93 19.85
CA SER A 73 -0.71 -16.25 18.62
C SER A 73 -0.63 -17.77 18.50
N ARG A 74 -1.67 -18.41 17.96
CA ARG A 74 -1.66 -19.80 17.50
C ARG A 74 -0.87 -19.94 16.19
N PHE A 75 -0.15 -18.90 15.78
CA PHE A 75 1.03 -19.04 14.95
C PHE A 75 2.18 -19.45 15.88
N SER A 76 2.20 -20.72 16.29
CA SER A 76 3.38 -21.31 16.90
C SER A 76 4.55 -21.06 15.94
N ARG A 77 5.42 -20.12 16.31
CA ARG A 77 6.78 -20.09 15.78
C ARG A 77 7.42 -21.38 16.26
N SER A 78 7.35 -22.43 15.44
CA SER A 78 8.36 -23.46 15.50
C SER A 78 9.71 -22.74 15.39
N PRO A 79 10.68 -23.00 16.28
CA PRO A 79 12.01 -22.40 16.16
C PRO A 79 12.63 -22.96 14.86
N GLY A 80 12.51 -22.21 13.76
CA GLY A 80 13.00 -22.62 12.45
C GLY A 80 12.36 -21.95 11.23
N CYS A 81 11.14 -21.40 11.32
CA CYS A 81 10.53 -20.69 10.19
C CYS A 81 10.86 -19.19 10.23
N LEU A 82 12.03 -18.82 9.70
CA LEU A 82 12.22 -17.48 9.16
C LEU A 82 11.30 -17.37 7.93
N ARG A 83 10.19 -16.64 8.06
CA ARG A 83 9.50 -16.11 6.88
C ARG A 83 10.49 -15.10 6.27
N LEU A 84 11.27 -15.55 5.29
CA LEU A 84 12.11 -14.68 4.49
C LEU A 84 11.17 -13.64 3.88
N ASP A 85 11.28 -12.40 4.33
CA ASP A 85 10.62 -11.27 3.68
C ASP A 85 11.17 -11.19 2.24
N PRO A 86 10.32 -11.27 1.20
CA PRO A 86 10.77 -11.21 -0.18
C PRO A 86 11.32 -9.84 -0.60
N TYR A 87 11.33 -8.85 0.31
CA TYR A 87 11.78 -7.48 0.09
C TYR A 87 12.72 -6.94 1.18
N ALA A 88 13.32 -7.81 2.01
CA ALA A 88 14.39 -7.36 2.92
C ALA A 88 15.66 -7.10 2.11
N SER A 89 15.83 -5.87 1.65
CA SER A 89 17.00 -5.41 0.91
C SER A 89 18.27 -5.58 1.73
N CYS A 90 19.15 -6.41 1.20
CA CYS A 90 20.52 -6.67 1.61
C CYS A 90 21.27 -5.37 1.93
N SER A 91 21.64 -5.16 3.20
CA SER A 91 22.70 -4.23 3.59
C SER A 91 23.41 -4.69 4.87
N HIS A 92 24.46 -5.49 4.65
CA HIS A 92 25.72 -5.53 5.39
C HIS A 92 25.77 -5.88 6.90
N VAL A 93 26.19 -7.13 7.17
CA VAL A 93 27.36 -7.57 7.99
C VAL A 93 27.80 -6.72 9.19
N ALA A 94 27.74 -7.31 10.40
CA ALA A 94 28.84 -7.43 11.40
C ALA A 94 28.29 -8.14 12.66
N ALA A 95 28.57 -9.43 12.87
CA ALA A 95 29.64 -9.92 13.74
C ALA A 95 29.55 -9.44 15.21
N ALA A 96 29.19 -10.36 16.12
CA ALA A 96 30.05 -10.85 17.22
C ALA A 96 29.26 -11.13 18.52
N ARG A 97 29.44 -12.38 19.02
CA ARG A 97 29.67 -12.77 20.44
C ARG A 97 28.60 -12.36 21.46
N GLY A 98 28.08 -13.18 22.36
CA GLY A 98 28.49 -14.45 22.93
C GLY A 98 27.53 -14.72 24.11
N ARG A 99 27.41 -15.98 24.53
CA ARG A 99 26.55 -16.42 25.63
C ARG A 99 27.09 -15.92 26.97
N SER A 100 26.20 -15.60 27.92
CA SER A 100 26.31 -16.14 29.28
C SER A 100 24.98 -16.06 30.02
N VAL A 101 24.54 -17.23 30.46
CA VAL A 101 23.57 -17.51 31.53
C VAL A 101 24.13 -17.10 32.89
N ALA A 102 23.31 -16.50 33.76
CA ALA A 102 23.34 -16.50 35.23
C ALA A 102 22.33 -15.43 35.70
N SER A 103 21.19 -15.72 36.31
CA SER A 103 20.94 -16.19 37.69
C SER A 103 21.44 -15.23 38.80
N GLU A 104 20.56 -14.35 39.27
CA GLU A 104 20.62 -13.71 40.61
C GLU A 104 19.23 -13.10 40.90
N GLN A 105 18.29 -13.84 41.52
CA GLN A 105 18.07 -14.00 42.97
C GLN A 105 18.03 -12.69 43.79
N LEU A 106 16.82 -12.33 44.22
CA LEU A 106 16.40 -11.71 45.48
C LEU A 106 17.09 -10.41 45.99
N LYS A 107 16.31 -9.32 45.98
CA LYS A 107 16.14 -8.29 47.04
C LYS A 107 15.06 -7.33 46.55
N THR A 108 13.92 -7.14 47.22
CA THR A 108 13.73 -6.75 48.63
C THR A 108 12.35 -7.21 49.08
#